data_AF-A0AAN8EWU9-F1
#
_entry.id   AF-A0AAN8EWU9-F1
#
_cell.length_a   1.000
_cell.length_b   1.000
_cell.length_c   1.000
_cell.angle_alpha   90.00
_cell.angle_beta   90.00
_cell.angle_gamma   90.00
#
_symmetry.space_group_name_H-M   'P 1'
#
loop_
_entity.id
_entity.type
_entity.pdbx_description
1 polymer ?
#
loop_
_entity_poly.entity_id
_entity_poly.type
_entity_poly.pdbx_seq_one_letter_code
_entity_poly.pdbx_strand_id
1 'polypeptide(L)'
;MRIFTPLSAPTRWHYSGLQDAADLLLVAQSGTELCRNCGGQLSRAVVLGSDYQDQQMHAIFYAQGPSMRSSVTVPSFQNIELMNLWTELLQLEHVQNNGSKTFPEQILREPRSRVERRKFGIRECPFTNEESVIDCGGCSMLQRVRLTKWMLTCNQPNRHLIMLSTSFSSLCYQKFCEKLVITGTIEDDSVALLEIFHKNNTVTSSQSVCRFVNSRYDDQCPIVNVSEDQGIRTLSANPKKVLARMATIQIPWNVLFIRDVLDHANAYTLAVSKKLGRVICLTGTAFDRNFDGIADKNKTGSPSHMYRVLIRCSSPWSADGFSCQNPLRAEVLAFIFPHMEGDANGLAPHELLLLYTARLRDVELISGIEFDLPMVPAMHMMRLKLNVATQLW
;
A
#
# COMPACT_ATOMS: atom_id res chain seq x y z
N MET A 1 -4.98 26.71 2.51
CA MET A 1 -6.07 25.94 1.87
C MET A 1 -5.44 25.01 0.86
N ARG A 2 -5.98 23.80 0.71
CA ARG A 2 -5.57 22.82 -0.31
C ARG A 2 -6.74 22.53 -1.25
N ILE A 3 -6.43 22.20 -2.49
CA ILE A 3 -7.39 21.96 -3.57
C ILE A 3 -7.16 20.56 -4.11
N PHE A 4 -8.24 19.80 -4.27
CA PHE A 4 -8.21 18.46 -4.85
C PHE A 4 -9.32 18.30 -5.88
N THR A 5 -9.06 17.46 -6.87
CA THR A 5 -10.07 16.83 -7.72
C THR A 5 -10.27 15.38 -7.25
N PRO A 6 -11.33 14.69 -7.70
CA PRO A 6 -11.49 13.25 -7.44
C PRO A 6 -10.25 12.41 -7.78
N LEU A 7 -9.52 12.79 -8.84
CA LEU A 7 -8.30 12.14 -9.33
C LEU A 7 -7.05 12.35 -8.46
N SER A 8 -7.08 13.31 -7.54
CA SER A 8 -5.93 13.68 -6.71
C SER A 8 -6.22 13.61 -5.22
N ALA A 9 -7.48 13.52 -4.81
CA ALA A 9 -7.85 13.39 -3.40
C ALA A 9 -7.26 12.12 -2.79
N PRO A 10 -6.74 12.17 -1.54
CA PRO A 10 -6.32 10.98 -0.81
C PRO A 10 -7.42 9.92 -0.73
N THR A 11 -7.15 8.71 -1.23
CA THR A 11 -8.11 7.59 -1.26
C THR A 11 -8.67 7.26 0.12
N ARG A 12 -7.88 7.46 1.19
CA ARG A 12 -8.31 7.23 2.58
C ARG A 12 -9.47 8.11 3.05
N TRP A 13 -9.82 9.16 2.30
CA TRP A 13 -11.02 9.96 2.58
C TRP A 13 -12.29 9.27 2.13
N HIS A 14 -12.22 8.30 1.21
CA HIS A 14 -13.37 7.56 0.66
C HIS A 14 -14.50 8.49 0.21
N TYR A 15 -14.14 9.61 -0.44
CA TYR A 15 -15.07 10.67 -0.84
C TYR A 15 -15.31 10.73 -2.36
N SER A 16 -14.29 10.39 -3.16
CA SER A 16 -14.28 10.63 -4.61
C SER A 16 -15.26 9.80 -5.43
N GLY A 17 -15.73 8.65 -4.93
CA GLY A 17 -16.62 7.72 -5.66
C GLY A 17 -18.12 7.97 -5.48
N LEU A 18 -18.51 9.07 -4.85
CA LEU A 18 -19.93 9.40 -4.61
C LEU A 18 -20.56 10.05 -5.85
N GLN A 19 -21.81 9.73 -6.17
CA GLN A 19 -22.56 10.37 -7.27
C GLN A 19 -22.69 11.90 -7.11
N ASP A 20 -22.74 12.38 -5.87
CA ASP A 20 -22.79 13.80 -5.52
C ASP A 20 -21.41 14.37 -5.13
N ALA A 21 -20.31 13.67 -5.43
CA ALA A 21 -18.97 14.18 -5.16
C ALA A 21 -18.73 15.46 -5.95
N ALA A 22 -18.23 16.50 -5.28
CA ALA A 22 -17.89 17.75 -5.94
C ALA A 22 -16.68 17.55 -6.89
N ASP A 23 -16.74 18.21 -8.05
CA ASP A 23 -15.61 18.24 -9.01
C ASP A 23 -14.34 18.85 -8.39
N LEU A 24 -14.52 19.73 -7.42
CA LEU A 24 -13.46 20.42 -6.69
C LEU A 24 -13.68 20.34 -5.18
N LEU A 25 -12.66 19.86 -4.49
CA LEU A 25 -12.59 19.72 -3.04
C LEU A 25 -11.67 20.80 -2.48
N LEU A 26 -12.21 21.67 -1.63
CA LEU A 26 -11.44 22.67 -0.89
C LEU A 26 -11.28 22.22 0.55
N VAL A 27 -10.04 21.95 0.95
CA VAL A 27 -9.73 21.51 2.32
C VAL A 27 -9.02 22.66 3.04
N ALA A 28 -9.69 23.19 4.07
CA ALA A 28 -9.12 24.17 4.96
C ALA A 28 -8.04 23.53 5.85
N GLN A 29 -7.04 24.31 6.22
CA GLN A 29 -6.15 23.92 7.31
C GLN A 29 -6.81 24.26 8.65
N SER A 30 -6.42 23.53 9.70
CA SER A 30 -6.89 23.78 11.06
C SER A 30 -6.79 25.26 11.43
N GLY A 31 -7.86 25.80 12.03
CA GLY A 31 -7.96 27.22 12.37
C GLY A 31 -8.22 28.18 11.20
N THR A 32 -8.49 27.67 9.99
CA THR A 32 -8.90 28.48 8.83
C THR A 32 -10.38 28.27 8.53
N GLU A 33 -11.09 29.37 8.26
CA GLU A 33 -12.47 29.34 7.78
C GLU A 33 -12.54 29.78 6.31
N LEU A 34 -13.48 29.21 5.56
CA LEU A 34 -13.65 29.51 4.14
C LEU A 34 -14.96 30.26 3.92
N CYS A 35 -14.87 31.34 3.16
CA CYS A 35 -16.01 32.21 2.90
C CYS A 35 -15.92 32.82 1.51
N ARG A 36 -17.00 32.72 0.74
CA ARG A 36 -17.04 33.23 -0.64
C ARG A 36 -17.17 34.76 -0.69
N ASN A 37 -18.02 35.35 0.15
CA ASN A 37 -18.31 36.79 0.19
C ASN A 37 -18.62 37.23 1.63
N CYS A 38 -17.58 37.40 2.45
CA CYS A 38 -17.78 37.62 3.88
C CYS A 38 -18.14 39.06 4.26
N GLY A 39 -17.82 40.08 3.45
CA GLY A 39 -18.24 41.47 3.72
C GLY A 39 -17.98 41.98 5.14
N GLY A 40 -17.02 41.40 5.88
CA GLY A 40 -16.75 41.69 7.29
C GLY A 40 -17.60 40.94 8.34
N GLN A 41 -18.53 40.06 7.96
CA GLN A 41 -19.34 39.24 8.88
C GLN A 41 -18.87 37.78 8.93
N LEU A 42 -18.32 37.36 10.08
CA LEU A 42 -17.95 35.95 10.36
C LEU A 42 -19.14 34.98 10.30
N SER A 43 -20.38 35.45 10.44
CA SER A 43 -21.58 34.59 10.45
C SER A 43 -21.87 33.88 9.11
N ARG A 44 -21.16 34.24 8.04
CA ARG A 44 -21.23 33.59 6.72
C ARG A 44 -20.05 32.65 6.44
N ALA A 45 -19.14 32.51 7.39
CA ALA A 45 -18.02 31.59 7.28
C ALA A 45 -18.55 30.14 7.34
N VAL A 46 -18.20 29.34 6.33
CA VAL A 46 -18.45 27.90 6.36
C VAL A 46 -17.25 27.25 7.04
N VAL A 47 -17.48 26.64 8.19
CA VAL A 47 -16.49 25.74 8.80
C VAL A 47 -16.47 24.48 7.94
N LEU A 48 -15.57 24.45 6.96
CA LEU A 48 -15.29 23.24 6.21
C LEU A 48 -14.45 22.33 7.10
N GLY A 49 -14.89 21.08 7.25
CA GLY A 49 -14.18 20.07 8.04
C GLY A 49 -12.73 19.95 7.58
N SER A 50 -11.81 19.95 8.54
CA SER A 50 -10.40 19.65 8.27
C SER A 50 -10.21 18.14 8.06
N ASP A 51 -9.02 17.77 7.63
CA ASP A 51 -8.62 16.38 7.52
C ASP A 51 -8.77 15.64 8.87
N TYR A 52 -9.38 14.44 8.87
CA TYR A 52 -9.60 13.66 10.09
C TYR A 52 -8.29 13.17 10.76
N GLN A 53 -7.14 13.28 10.08
CA GLN A 53 -5.83 13.05 10.71
C GLN A 53 -5.42 14.15 11.69
N ASP A 54 -6.04 15.34 11.61
CA ASP A 54 -5.85 16.39 12.59
C ASP A 54 -6.40 15.94 13.94
N GLN A 55 -5.54 15.95 14.96
CA GLN A 55 -5.90 15.58 16.32
C GLN A 55 -7.05 16.44 16.89
N GLN A 56 -7.22 17.68 16.41
CA GLN A 56 -8.32 18.55 16.83
C GLN A 56 -9.69 18.05 16.33
N MET A 57 -9.71 17.23 15.27
CA MET A 57 -10.93 16.64 14.71
C MET A 57 -11.27 15.28 15.32
N HIS A 58 -10.42 14.75 16.21
CA HIS A 58 -10.64 13.44 16.82
C HIS A 58 -11.79 13.45 17.84
N ALA A 59 -12.65 12.45 17.76
CA ALA A 59 -13.74 12.23 18.71
C ALA A 59 -13.30 11.37 19.91
N ILE A 60 -14.06 11.45 20.99
CA ILE A 60 -13.87 10.61 22.19
C ILE A 60 -14.77 9.38 22.08
N PHE A 61 -14.22 8.21 22.39
CA PHE A 61 -14.97 6.96 22.56
C PHE A 61 -14.71 6.38 23.95
N TYR A 62 -15.78 6.14 24.71
CA TYR A 62 -15.76 5.47 26.00
C TYR A 62 -16.90 4.46 26.08
N ALA A 63 -16.63 3.27 26.59
CA ALA A 63 -17.61 2.21 26.72
C ALA A 63 -17.48 1.53 28.09
N GLN A 64 -18.61 1.38 28.76
CA GLN A 64 -18.73 0.66 30.04
C GLN A 64 -20.00 -0.18 30.02
N GLY A 65 -19.90 -1.43 30.45
CA GLY A 65 -21.03 -2.34 30.52
C GLY A 65 -20.61 -3.78 30.78
N PRO A 66 -21.57 -4.68 31.06
CA PRO A 66 -21.29 -6.08 31.37
C PRO A 66 -20.61 -6.83 30.21
N SER A 67 -20.94 -6.47 28.97
CA SER A 67 -20.38 -7.06 27.75
C SER A 67 -19.00 -6.49 27.38
N MET A 68 -18.58 -5.38 27.99
CA MET A 68 -17.32 -4.69 27.65
C MET A 68 -16.15 -5.25 28.45
N ARG A 69 -14.99 -5.43 27.82
CA ARG A 69 -13.75 -5.79 28.55
C ARG A 69 -13.39 -4.67 29.53
N SER A 70 -13.00 -5.06 30.73
CA SER A 70 -12.59 -4.10 31.76
C SER A 70 -11.11 -3.75 31.61
N SER A 71 -10.78 -2.48 31.85
CA SER A 71 -9.41 -1.98 31.87
C SER A 71 -8.65 -2.19 30.55
N VAL A 72 -9.35 -2.08 29.41
CA VAL A 72 -8.76 -2.15 28.07
C VAL A 72 -8.71 -0.76 27.44
N THR A 73 -7.54 -0.37 26.96
CA THR A 73 -7.36 0.78 26.07
C THR A 73 -7.09 0.26 24.66
N VAL A 74 -7.92 0.66 23.71
CA VAL A 74 -7.74 0.34 22.29
C VAL A 74 -7.04 1.49 21.57
N PRO A 75 -6.25 1.22 20.51
CA PRO A 75 -5.71 2.28 19.64
C PRO A 75 -6.84 3.09 19.01
N SER A 76 -6.51 4.30 18.50
CA SER A 76 -7.45 5.09 17.69
C SER A 76 -7.99 4.27 16.52
N PHE A 77 -9.28 4.42 16.26
CA PHE A 77 -10.01 3.73 15.19
C PHE A 77 -11.05 4.66 14.58
N GLN A 78 -11.56 4.33 13.39
CA GLN A 78 -12.58 5.13 12.73
C GLN A 78 -13.99 4.77 13.22
N ASN A 79 -14.88 5.75 13.30
CA ASN A 79 -16.26 5.55 13.77
C ASN A 79 -17.08 4.55 12.93
N ILE A 80 -16.69 4.27 11.68
CA ILE A 80 -17.29 3.24 10.82
C ILE A 80 -17.27 1.84 11.46
N GLU A 81 -16.35 1.59 12.38
CA GLU A 81 -16.23 0.31 13.10
C GLU A 81 -17.38 0.08 14.10
N LEU A 82 -18.03 1.16 14.55
CA LEU A 82 -19.07 1.11 15.57
C LEU A 82 -20.31 0.33 15.11
N MET A 83 -20.64 0.33 13.82
CA MET A 83 -21.79 -0.43 13.31
C MET A 83 -21.66 -1.94 13.60
N ASN A 84 -20.46 -2.50 13.44
CA ASN A 84 -20.23 -3.91 13.75
C ASN A 84 -20.25 -4.17 15.26
N LEU A 85 -19.86 -3.18 16.09
CA LEU A 85 -19.99 -3.27 17.54
C LEU A 85 -21.46 -3.26 17.98
N TRP A 86 -22.28 -2.38 17.40
CA TRP A 86 -23.71 -2.26 17.73
C TRP A 86 -24.49 -3.50 17.32
N THR A 87 -24.30 -3.99 16.10
CA THR A 87 -24.97 -5.21 15.62
C THR A 87 -24.63 -6.42 16.48
N GLU A 88 -23.39 -6.51 16.96
CA GLU A 88 -22.95 -7.58 17.86
C GLU A 88 -23.61 -7.47 19.25
N LEU A 89 -23.60 -6.28 19.86
CA LEU A 89 -24.21 -6.03 21.18
C LEU A 89 -25.73 -6.25 21.19
N LEU A 90 -26.41 -5.80 20.14
CA LEU A 90 -27.85 -5.91 19.97
C LEU A 90 -28.28 -7.24 19.37
N GLN A 91 -27.33 -8.13 19.08
CA GLN A 91 -27.57 -9.46 18.51
C GLN A 91 -28.29 -9.43 17.15
N LEU A 92 -28.09 -8.37 16.38
CA LEU A 92 -28.69 -8.18 15.07
C LEU A 92 -27.94 -8.97 13.99
N GLU A 93 -28.64 -9.24 12.89
CA GLU A 93 -27.99 -9.77 11.69
C GLU A 93 -26.97 -8.77 11.13
N HIS A 94 -25.90 -9.31 10.55
CA HIS A 94 -24.87 -8.48 9.96
C HIS A 94 -25.38 -7.79 8.70
N VAL A 95 -25.32 -6.46 8.70
CA VAL A 95 -25.55 -5.63 7.52
C VAL A 95 -24.21 -5.25 6.90
N GLN A 96 -24.11 -5.34 5.57
CA GLN A 96 -22.90 -4.94 4.85
C GLN A 96 -22.54 -3.49 5.15
N ASN A 97 -21.31 -3.26 5.60
CA ASN A 97 -20.76 -1.95 5.95
C ASN A 97 -19.23 -1.96 5.78
N ASN A 98 -18.60 -0.79 5.85
CA ASN A 98 -17.14 -0.63 5.64
C ASN A 98 -16.29 -0.95 6.88
N GLY A 99 -16.90 -1.15 8.05
CA GLY A 99 -16.19 -1.54 9.27
C GLY A 99 -15.68 -2.98 9.20
N SER A 100 -14.63 -3.26 9.95
CA SER A 100 -14.09 -4.61 10.12
C SER A 100 -15.00 -5.47 11.00
N LYS A 101 -15.32 -6.67 10.53
CA LYS A 101 -16.20 -7.62 11.22
C LYS A 101 -15.62 -8.14 12.54
N THR A 102 -14.30 -8.14 12.66
CA THR A 102 -13.55 -8.63 13.84
C THR A 102 -13.33 -7.53 14.89
N PHE A 103 -13.75 -6.28 14.62
CA PHE A 103 -13.56 -5.15 15.55
C PHE A 103 -14.18 -5.37 16.93
N PRO A 104 -15.39 -5.97 17.04
CA PRO A 104 -15.97 -6.25 18.34
C PRO A 104 -15.10 -7.13 19.24
N GLU A 105 -14.20 -7.96 18.68
CA GLU A 105 -13.31 -8.84 19.46
C GLU A 105 -12.29 -8.06 20.30
N GLN A 106 -12.03 -6.80 19.96
CA GLN A 106 -11.14 -5.94 20.73
C GLN A 106 -11.82 -5.35 21.97
N ILE A 107 -13.13 -5.17 21.91
CA ILE A 107 -13.91 -4.41 22.91
C ILE A 107 -14.74 -5.34 23.79
N LEU A 108 -15.34 -6.37 23.21
CA LEU A 108 -16.27 -7.26 23.91
C LEU A 108 -15.55 -8.39 24.65
N ARG A 109 -16.12 -8.80 25.79
CA ARG A 109 -15.62 -9.96 26.57
C ARG A 109 -15.82 -11.26 25.80
N GLU A 110 -17.02 -11.45 25.26
CA GLU A 110 -17.47 -12.66 24.59
C GLU A 110 -18.09 -12.32 23.22
N PRO A 111 -17.26 -12.01 22.20
CA PRO A 111 -17.74 -11.82 20.84
C PRO A 111 -18.19 -13.16 20.22
N ARG A 112 -19.22 -13.15 19.37
CA ARG A 112 -19.61 -14.33 18.60
C ARG A 112 -18.50 -14.69 17.62
N SER A 113 -18.16 -15.97 17.55
CA SER A 113 -17.26 -16.50 16.54
C SER A 113 -17.90 -16.34 15.16
N ARG A 114 -17.32 -15.49 14.30
CA ARG A 114 -17.75 -15.33 12.92
C ARG A 114 -16.86 -16.19 12.02
N VAL A 115 -17.49 -16.98 11.16
CA VAL A 115 -16.76 -17.76 10.15
C VAL A 115 -16.10 -16.79 9.17
N GLU A 116 -14.78 -16.67 9.22
CA GLU A 116 -14.04 -15.98 8.18
C GLU A 116 -14.23 -16.69 6.84
N ARG A 117 -14.36 -15.93 5.76
CA ARG A 117 -14.33 -16.51 4.41
C ARG A 117 -13.03 -17.29 4.24
N ARG A 118 -13.10 -18.46 3.59
CA ARG A 118 -11.90 -19.21 3.23
C ARG A 118 -11.05 -18.35 2.30
N LYS A 119 -9.84 -18.05 2.73
CA LYS A 119 -8.84 -17.30 1.96
C LYS A 119 -7.86 -18.30 1.35
N PHE A 120 -7.45 -18.03 0.12
CA PHE A 120 -6.43 -18.82 -0.56
C PHE A 120 -5.14 -18.03 -0.61
N GLY A 121 -4.04 -18.65 -0.20
CA GLY A 121 -2.70 -18.06 -0.38
C GLY A 121 -2.40 -17.92 -1.87
N ILE A 122 -1.78 -16.80 -2.24
CA ILE A 122 -1.27 -16.59 -3.61
C ILE A 122 -0.22 -17.69 -3.88
N ARG A 123 -0.35 -18.38 -5.02
CA ARG A 123 0.55 -19.48 -5.41
C ARG A 123 1.66 -18.98 -6.34
N GLU A 124 2.71 -19.79 -6.50
CA GLU A 124 3.75 -19.51 -7.49
C GLU A 124 3.16 -19.57 -8.89
N CYS A 125 3.60 -18.68 -9.78
CA CYS A 125 3.19 -18.68 -11.18
C CYS A 125 3.62 -19.99 -11.87
N PRO A 126 2.85 -20.48 -12.86
CA PRO A 126 3.27 -21.62 -13.67
C PRO A 126 4.58 -21.28 -14.40
N PHE A 127 5.48 -22.26 -14.50
CA PHE A 127 6.76 -22.11 -15.19
C PHE A 127 6.94 -23.24 -16.20
N THR A 128 7.37 -22.87 -17.41
CA THR A 128 7.49 -23.77 -18.57
C THR A 128 8.95 -23.97 -19.00
N ASN A 129 9.83 -23.02 -18.68
CA ASN A 129 11.22 -23.01 -19.13
C ASN A 129 12.23 -23.03 -17.98
N GLU A 130 13.47 -23.32 -18.35
CA GLU A 130 14.62 -23.14 -17.46
C GLU A 130 14.88 -21.65 -17.16
N GLU A 131 15.49 -21.40 -16.01
CA GLU A 131 15.79 -20.06 -15.53
C GLU A 131 16.94 -19.43 -16.31
N SER A 132 16.61 -18.41 -17.10
CA SER A 132 17.55 -17.66 -17.92
C SER A 132 17.06 -16.22 -18.12
N VAL A 133 17.89 -15.37 -18.73
CA VAL A 133 17.62 -13.94 -18.92
C VAL A 133 17.24 -13.68 -20.38
N ILE A 134 16.02 -13.21 -20.59
CA ILE A 134 15.57 -12.68 -21.88
C ILE A 134 15.90 -11.17 -21.91
N ASP A 135 16.63 -10.76 -22.94
CA ASP A 135 17.01 -9.35 -23.14
C ASP A 135 15.83 -8.55 -23.68
N CYS A 136 15.39 -7.57 -22.90
CA CYS A 136 14.34 -6.62 -23.26
C CYS A 136 14.92 -5.24 -23.61
N GLY A 137 16.24 -5.13 -23.72
CA GLY A 137 16.96 -3.93 -24.14
C GLY A 137 18.24 -3.70 -23.33
N GLY A 138 19.36 -3.52 -24.03
CA GLY A 138 20.59 -3.00 -23.44
C GLY A 138 21.39 -4.01 -22.59
N CYS A 139 21.15 -5.32 -22.71
CA CYS A 139 21.93 -6.35 -22.03
C CYS A 139 23.06 -6.91 -22.90
N SER A 140 24.31 -6.77 -22.46
CA SER A 140 25.44 -7.49 -23.05
C SER A 140 25.40 -8.99 -22.74
N MET A 141 26.08 -9.81 -23.56
CA MET A 141 26.24 -11.25 -23.32
C MET A 141 26.77 -11.56 -21.90
N LEU A 142 27.80 -10.83 -21.46
CA LEU A 142 28.40 -11.01 -20.13
C LEU A 142 27.42 -10.68 -19.00
N GLN A 143 26.59 -9.65 -19.18
CA GLN A 143 25.57 -9.29 -18.19
C GLN A 143 24.51 -10.38 -18.08
N ARG A 144 24.02 -10.92 -19.21
CA ARG A 144 23.05 -12.02 -19.20
C ARG A 144 23.59 -13.23 -18.42
N VAL A 145 24.80 -13.68 -18.72
CA VAL A 145 25.43 -14.81 -18.02
C VAL A 145 25.58 -14.54 -16.52
N ARG A 146 26.02 -13.34 -16.14
CA ARG A 146 26.15 -12.95 -14.72
C ARG A 146 24.81 -12.94 -13.99
N LEU A 147 23.78 -12.40 -14.63
CA LEU A 147 22.42 -12.31 -14.08
C LEU A 147 21.80 -13.70 -13.92
N THR A 148 21.87 -14.55 -14.96
CA THR A 148 21.41 -15.95 -14.88
C THR A 148 22.11 -16.68 -13.74
N LYS A 149 23.45 -16.60 -13.66
CA LYS A 149 24.21 -17.23 -12.58
C LYS A 149 23.78 -16.72 -11.20
N TRP A 150 23.56 -15.42 -11.06
CA TRP A 150 23.12 -14.82 -9.80
C TRP A 150 21.72 -15.32 -9.37
N MET A 151 20.75 -15.39 -10.30
CA MET A 151 19.40 -15.92 -10.00
C MET A 151 19.44 -17.40 -9.58
N LEU A 152 20.31 -18.20 -10.20
CA LEU A 152 20.49 -19.61 -9.87
C LEU A 152 21.21 -19.87 -8.54
N THR A 153 22.03 -18.93 -8.07
CA THR A 153 22.93 -19.14 -6.90
C THR A 153 22.54 -18.35 -5.66
N CYS A 154 21.58 -17.44 -5.76
CA CYS A 154 21.16 -16.64 -4.63
C CYS A 154 20.35 -17.45 -3.63
N ASN A 155 20.49 -17.12 -2.35
CA ASN A 155 19.68 -17.71 -1.30
C ASN A 155 18.22 -17.27 -1.49
N GLN A 156 17.32 -18.25 -1.62
CA GLN A 156 15.89 -18.00 -1.55
C GLN A 156 15.44 -18.10 -0.09
N PRO A 157 14.45 -17.28 0.32
CA PRO A 157 13.88 -17.42 1.65
C PRO A 157 13.14 -18.76 1.73
N ASN A 158 13.45 -19.57 2.74
CA ASN A 158 12.81 -20.87 2.98
C ASN A 158 11.32 -20.74 3.39
N ARG A 159 10.80 -19.51 3.54
CA ARG A 159 9.43 -19.19 3.99
C ARG A 159 8.92 -17.92 3.33
N HIS A 160 7.60 -17.76 3.29
CA HIS A 160 6.96 -16.52 2.83
C HIS A 160 7.26 -15.36 3.78
N LEU A 161 7.70 -14.25 3.21
CA LEU A 161 8.04 -13.00 3.90
C LEU A 161 6.79 -12.31 4.49
N ILE A 162 5.72 -12.34 3.71
CA ILE A 162 4.39 -11.84 4.03
C ILE A 162 3.41 -12.91 3.55
N MET A 163 2.40 -13.21 4.36
CA MET A 163 1.32 -14.09 3.95
C MET A 163 0.33 -13.27 3.14
N LEU A 164 0.35 -13.52 1.84
CA LEU A 164 -0.51 -12.82 0.89
C LEU A 164 -1.64 -13.75 0.49
N SER A 165 -2.86 -13.29 0.67
CA SER A 165 -4.03 -14.04 0.26
C SER A 165 -4.96 -13.16 -0.55
N THR A 166 -5.81 -13.80 -1.34
CA THR A 166 -6.74 -13.10 -2.20
C THR A 166 -8.01 -13.91 -2.35
N SER A 167 -9.12 -13.20 -2.56
CA SER A 167 -10.38 -13.82 -2.97
C SER A 167 -10.46 -14.02 -4.49
N PHE A 168 -9.51 -13.48 -5.24
CA PHE A 168 -9.43 -13.57 -6.70
C PHE A 168 -8.41 -14.64 -7.11
N SER A 169 -8.78 -15.53 -8.02
CA SER A 169 -7.87 -16.57 -8.52
C SER A 169 -6.86 -16.07 -9.56
N SER A 170 -6.85 -14.76 -9.88
CA SER A 170 -6.08 -14.18 -10.98
C SER A 170 -4.63 -13.83 -10.62
N LEU A 171 -4.21 -13.91 -9.36
CA LEU A 171 -2.86 -13.50 -8.94
C LEU A 171 -1.94 -14.71 -8.70
N CYS A 172 -0.68 -14.57 -9.10
CA CYS A 172 0.39 -15.48 -8.74
C CYS A 172 1.67 -14.70 -8.37
N TYR A 173 2.62 -15.36 -7.72
CA TYR A 173 3.91 -14.77 -7.41
C TYR A 173 5.05 -15.42 -8.20
N GLN A 174 6.06 -14.63 -8.53
CA GLN A 174 7.33 -15.02 -9.15
C GLN A 174 8.45 -14.78 -8.12
N LYS A 175 9.37 -15.73 -7.98
CA LYS A 175 10.48 -15.64 -7.02
C LYS A 175 11.76 -15.15 -7.69
N PHE A 176 12.40 -14.16 -7.07
CA PHE A 176 13.69 -13.63 -7.50
C PHE A 176 14.60 -13.45 -6.28
N CYS A 177 15.25 -14.54 -5.86
CA CYS A 177 16.07 -14.57 -4.64
C CYS A 177 15.23 -14.20 -3.40
N GLU A 178 15.65 -13.17 -2.64
CA GLU A 178 14.94 -12.60 -1.49
C GLU A 178 13.78 -11.66 -1.86
N LYS A 179 13.44 -11.55 -3.16
CA LYS A 179 12.37 -10.68 -3.64
C LYS A 179 11.25 -11.48 -4.28
N LEU A 180 10.04 -10.92 -4.18
CA LEU A 180 8.84 -11.51 -4.77
C LEU A 180 8.17 -10.48 -5.67
N VAL A 181 7.80 -10.90 -6.87
CA VAL A 181 6.93 -10.12 -7.76
C VAL A 181 5.57 -10.81 -7.76
N ILE A 182 4.52 -10.08 -7.46
CA ILE A 182 3.14 -10.54 -7.61
C ILE A 182 2.65 -9.98 -8.93
N THR A 183 2.08 -10.82 -9.77
CA THR A 183 1.51 -10.42 -11.06
C THR A 183 0.13 -11.03 -11.23
N GLY A 184 -0.74 -10.28 -11.91
CA GLY A 184 -1.98 -10.83 -12.45
C GLY A 184 -1.72 -11.76 -13.63
N THR A 185 -2.70 -12.61 -13.93
CA THR A 185 -2.63 -13.65 -14.96
C THR A 185 -3.60 -13.39 -16.11
N ILE A 186 -4.92 -13.43 -15.85
CA ILE A 186 -5.96 -13.26 -16.87
C ILE A 186 -6.73 -11.97 -16.57
N GLU A 187 -6.76 -11.05 -17.54
CA GLU A 187 -7.47 -9.76 -17.45
C GLU A 187 -7.09 -8.90 -16.23
N ASP A 188 -5.86 -9.08 -15.74
CA ASP A 188 -5.35 -8.42 -14.54
C ASP A 188 -3.89 -7.99 -14.76
N ASP A 189 -3.67 -6.69 -14.96
CA ASP A 189 -2.35 -6.09 -15.13
C ASP A 189 -1.77 -5.60 -13.78
N SER A 190 -2.30 -6.09 -12.65
CA SER A 190 -1.78 -5.76 -11.32
C SER A 190 -0.37 -6.33 -11.14
N VAL A 191 0.54 -5.46 -10.71
CA VAL A 191 1.91 -5.84 -10.41
C VAL A 191 2.28 -5.27 -9.04
N ALA A 192 2.90 -6.10 -8.20
CA ALA A 192 3.49 -5.65 -6.95
C ALA A 192 4.86 -6.27 -6.72
N LEU A 193 5.77 -5.50 -6.15
CA LEU A 193 7.13 -5.89 -5.83
C LEU A 193 7.34 -5.83 -4.33
N LEU A 194 7.76 -6.95 -3.76
CA LEU A 194 8.22 -7.05 -2.39
C LEU A 194 9.75 -7.05 -2.35
N GLU A 195 10.31 -6.11 -1.60
CA GLU A 195 11.75 -5.95 -1.40
C GLU A 195 12.11 -5.87 0.07
N ILE A 196 13.31 -6.34 0.38
CA ILE A 196 13.95 -6.14 1.67
C ILE A 196 15.08 -5.14 1.50
N PHE A 197 15.07 -4.12 2.35
CA PHE A 197 16.13 -3.13 2.42
C PHE A 197 16.91 -3.30 3.72
N HIS A 198 18.23 -3.21 3.61
CA HIS A 198 19.17 -3.23 4.73
C HIS A 198 19.99 -1.95 4.73
N LYS A 199 20.55 -1.58 5.89
CA LYS A 199 21.39 -0.39 6.08
C LYS A 199 22.42 -0.19 4.96
N ASN A 200 23.14 -1.25 4.61
CA ASN A 200 24.28 -1.21 3.68
C ASN A 200 23.89 -1.55 2.22
N ASN A 201 22.77 -2.26 2.00
CA ASN A 201 22.31 -2.67 0.66
C ASN A 201 21.48 -1.59 -0.07
N THR A 202 21.50 -0.35 0.43
CA THR A 202 20.85 0.80 -0.23
C THR A 202 21.75 1.49 -1.25
N VAL A 203 23.04 1.13 -1.34
CA VAL A 203 24.07 1.91 -2.05
C VAL A 203 24.71 1.18 -3.25
N THR A 204 24.47 -0.13 -3.45
CA THR A 204 25.02 -0.83 -4.62
C THR A 204 24.28 -0.42 -5.91
N SER A 205 24.85 0.55 -6.61
CA SER A 205 24.35 1.04 -7.89
C SER A 205 24.83 0.15 -9.03
N SER A 206 23.93 -0.48 -9.76
CA SER A 206 24.25 -0.91 -11.12
C SER A 206 24.04 0.26 -12.06
N GLN A 207 25.10 0.70 -12.74
CA GLN A 207 25.01 1.66 -13.85
C GLN A 207 24.46 0.99 -15.13
N SER A 208 24.16 -0.32 -15.11
CA SER A 208 23.70 -1.04 -16.29
C SER A 208 22.27 -0.66 -16.70
N VAL A 209 22.07 -0.46 -18.00
CA VAL A 209 20.76 -0.22 -18.64
C VAL A 209 20.03 -1.53 -18.98
N CYS A 210 20.68 -2.69 -18.78
CA CYS A 210 20.15 -4.02 -19.08
C CYS A 210 18.74 -4.26 -18.50
N ARG A 211 17.72 -4.15 -19.35
CA ARG A 211 16.31 -4.42 -19.09
C ARG A 211 16.02 -5.86 -19.48
N PHE A 212 15.35 -6.63 -18.62
CA PHE A 212 15.19 -8.06 -18.84
C PHE A 212 13.94 -8.65 -18.21
N VAL A 213 13.59 -9.88 -18.62
CA VAL A 213 12.66 -10.77 -17.90
C VAL A 213 13.32 -12.13 -17.65
N ASN A 214 12.74 -12.92 -16.75
CA ASN A 214 13.23 -14.27 -16.46
C ASN A 214 12.38 -15.28 -17.24
N SER A 215 13.05 -16.06 -18.09
CA SER A 215 12.40 -17.05 -18.96
C SER A 215 11.62 -18.11 -18.20
N ARG A 216 11.94 -18.30 -16.91
CA ARG A 216 11.18 -19.21 -16.03
C ARG A 216 9.69 -18.84 -15.96
N TYR A 217 9.37 -17.55 -15.96
CA TYR A 217 8.00 -17.07 -15.80
C TYR A 217 7.45 -16.32 -17.02
N ASP A 218 8.32 -15.68 -17.80
CA ASP A 218 7.94 -14.84 -18.93
C ASP A 218 8.61 -15.33 -20.22
N ASP A 219 7.82 -15.65 -21.25
CA ASP A 219 8.34 -16.06 -22.56
C ASP A 219 8.77 -14.88 -23.44
N GLN A 220 8.24 -13.69 -23.17
CA GLN A 220 8.45 -12.49 -23.99
C GLN A 220 8.50 -11.22 -23.15
N CYS A 221 9.13 -10.18 -23.71
CA CYS A 221 9.19 -8.87 -23.07
C CYS A 221 7.84 -8.15 -23.15
N PRO A 222 7.40 -7.49 -22.06
CA PRO A 222 6.17 -6.72 -22.08
C PRO A 222 6.27 -5.53 -23.03
N ILE A 223 5.25 -5.37 -23.87
CA ILE A 223 5.09 -4.22 -24.77
C ILE A 223 4.51 -3.09 -23.94
N VAL A 224 5.24 -1.98 -23.84
CA VAL A 224 4.81 -0.79 -23.10
C VAL A 224 4.72 0.37 -24.07
N ASN A 225 3.49 0.83 -24.32
CA ASN A 225 3.25 2.05 -25.07
C ASN A 225 3.38 3.24 -24.12
N VAL A 226 4.18 4.23 -24.48
CA VAL A 226 4.47 5.41 -23.65
C VAL A 226 4.10 6.64 -24.45
N SER A 227 3.26 7.50 -23.87
CA SER A 227 2.97 8.83 -24.43
C SER A 227 4.08 9.84 -24.11
N GLU A 228 4.10 10.98 -24.78
CA GLU A 228 5.16 12.00 -24.61
C GLU A 228 5.25 12.55 -23.17
N ASP A 229 4.13 12.57 -22.44
CA ASP A 229 4.01 13.02 -21.05
C ASP A 229 4.27 11.91 -20.01
N GLN A 230 4.64 10.70 -20.46
CA GLN A 230 4.90 9.56 -19.59
C GLN A 230 6.38 9.17 -19.58
N GLY A 231 6.84 8.73 -18.42
CA GLY A 231 8.13 8.09 -18.24
C GLY A 231 7.96 6.68 -17.70
N ILE A 232 8.77 5.73 -18.18
CA ILE A 232 8.83 4.40 -17.58
C ILE A 232 9.65 4.48 -16.28
N ARG A 233 9.08 4.02 -15.16
CA ARG A 233 9.79 3.85 -13.90
C ARG A 233 9.42 2.52 -13.24
N THR A 234 10.39 2.00 -12.51
CA THR A 234 10.26 0.77 -11.72
C THR A 234 9.45 1.00 -10.44
N LEU A 235 8.69 -0.02 -10.02
CA LEU A 235 8.07 -0.08 -8.70
C LEU A 235 9.10 -0.18 -7.56
N SER A 236 10.35 -0.55 -7.85
CA SER A 236 11.40 -0.62 -6.83
C SER A 236 11.68 0.74 -6.22
N ALA A 237 11.71 0.78 -4.88
CA ALA A 237 12.09 2.00 -4.16
C ALA A 237 13.57 2.37 -4.36
N ASN A 238 14.38 1.47 -4.95
CA ASN A 238 15.74 1.75 -5.36
C ASN A 238 15.95 1.43 -6.85
N PRO A 239 15.77 2.40 -7.75
CA PRO A 239 15.88 2.18 -9.19
C PRO A 239 17.29 1.79 -9.67
N LYS A 240 18.29 1.87 -8.79
CA LYS A 240 19.68 1.50 -9.10
C LYS A 240 19.98 0.02 -8.88
N LYS A 241 19.08 -0.74 -8.23
CA LYS A 241 19.26 -2.18 -8.05
C LYS A 241 19.08 -2.92 -9.37
N VAL A 242 19.79 -4.02 -9.54
CA VAL A 242 19.71 -4.89 -10.73
C VAL A 242 18.27 -5.31 -11.02
N LEU A 243 17.53 -5.81 -10.02
CA LEU A 243 16.14 -6.23 -10.19
C LEU A 243 15.19 -5.09 -10.55
N ALA A 244 15.54 -3.83 -10.25
CA ALA A 244 14.74 -2.68 -10.67
C ALA A 244 14.73 -2.51 -12.21
N ARG A 245 15.61 -3.23 -12.92
CA ARG A 245 15.65 -3.31 -14.38
C ARG A 245 14.73 -4.37 -14.98
N MET A 246 14.05 -5.16 -14.16
CA MET A 246 13.06 -6.11 -14.67
C MET A 246 11.94 -5.37 -15.42
N ALA A 247 11.62 -5.88 -16.61
CA ALA A 247 10.70 -5.23 -17.51
C ALA A 247 9.25 -5.24 -17.00
N THR A 248 8.85 -6.29 -16.27
CA THR A 248 7.49 -6.52 -15.75
C THR A 248 7.10 -5.57 -14.61
N ILE A 249 8.07 -5.04 -13.87
CA ILE A 249 7.82 -4.09 -12.76
C ILE A 249 8.07 -2.63 -13.17
N GLN A 250 8.24 -2.37 -14.46
CA GLN A 250 8.48 -1.05 -15.02
C GLN A 250 7.18 -0.54 -15.66
N ILE A 251 6.57 0.43 -14.99
CA ILE A 251 5.24 0.94 -15.30
C ILE A 251 5.37 2.34 -15.92
N PRO A 252 4.57 2.68 -16.94
CA PRO A 252 4.48 4.04 -17.44
C PRO A 252 3.74 4.93 -16.41
N TRP A 253 4.40 5.99 -15.98
CA TRP A 253 3.85 7.00 -15.08
C TRP A 253 3.92 8.37 -15.73
N ASN A 254 2.97 9.25 -15.44
CA ASN A 254 3.08 10.66 -15.81
C ASN A 254 4.38 11.27 -15.25
N VAL A 255 5.08 12.08 -16.04
CA VAL A 255 6.37 12.67 -15.64
C VAL A 255 6.27 13.54 -14.37
N LEU A 256 5.14 14.19 -14.14
CA LEU A 256 4.87 14.97 -12.93
C LEU A 256 4.65 14.06 -11.72
N PHE A 257 3.93 12.94 -11.89
CA PHE A 257 3.81 11.91 -10.85
C PHE A 257 5.18 11.36 -10.43
N ILE A 258 6.06 11.11 -11.40
CA ILE A 258 7.42 10.62 -11.12
C ILE A 258 8.16 11.61 -10.23
N ARG A 259 8.21 12.88 -10.64
CA ARG A 259 8.95 13.95 -9.98
C ARG A 259 8.39 14.25 -8.59
N ASP A 260 7.08 14.45 -8.50
CA ASP A 260 6.43 15.01 -7.31
C ASP A 260 6.03 13.92 -6.31
N VAL A 261 5.87 12.66 -6.72
CA VAL A 261 5.38 11.59 -5.85
C VAL A 261 6.38 10.45 -5.74
N LEU A 262 6.68 9.79 -6.87
CA LEU A 262 7.44 8.54 -6.87
C LEU A 262 8.87 8.76 -6.34
N ASP A 263 9.55 9.82 -6.79
CA ASP A 263 10.92 10.13 -6.37
C ASP A 263 10.99 10.46 -4.88
N HIS A 264 10.01 11.20 -4.34
CA HIS A 264 9.91 11.49 -2.91
C HIS A 264 9.61 10.24 -2.08
N ALA A 265 8.67 9.39 -2.53
CA ALA A 265 8.37 8.12 -1.87
C ALA A 265 9.60 7.20 -1.86
N ASN A 266 10.36 7.15 -2.95
CA ASN A 266 11.59 6.35 -3.07
C ASN A 266 12.69 6.88 -2.14
N ALA A 267 12.93 8.19 -2.14
CA ALA A 267 13.90 8.83 -1.26
C ALA A 267 13.57 8.58 0.22
N TYR A 268 12.29 8.69 0.59
CA TYR A 268 11.82 8.40 1.95
C TYR A 268 12.08 6.94 2.35
N THR A 269 11.67 5.96 1.53
CA THR A 269 11.91 4.54 1.82
C THR A 269 13.41 4.24 2.02
N LEU A 270 14.27 4.84 1.18
CA LEU A 270 15.73 4.69 1.30
C LEU A 270 16.29 5.33 2.58
N ALA A 271 15.82 6.53 2.93
CA ALA A 271 16.25 7.23 4.16
C ALA A 271 15.83 6.45 5.42
N VAL A 272 14.57 6.00 5.46
CA VAL A 272 14.01 5.21 6.55
C VAL A 272 14.73 3.87 6.69
N SER A 273 15.03 3.19 5.58
CA SER A 273 15.84 1.97 5.60
C SER A 273 17.24 2.18 6.20
N LYS A 274 17.91 3.28 5.84
CA LYS A 274 19.23 3.62 6.41
C LYS A 274 19.15 3.91 7.91
N LYS A 275 18.10 4.63 8.34
CA LYS A 275 17.85 4.99 9.74
C LYS A 275 17.54 3.77 10.60
N LEU A 276 16.61 2.92 10.15
CA LEU A 276 16.10 1.77 10.91
C LEU A 276 16.92 0.49 10.72
N GLY A 277 17.83 0.49 9.75
CA GLY A 277 18.73 -0.61 9.46
C GLY A 277 18.10 -1.76 8.67
N ARG A 278 16.80 -2.03 8.83
CA ARG A 278 16.06 -2.97 7.98
C ARG A 278 14.58 -2.60 7.88
N VAL A 279 14.06 -2.65 6.65
CA VAL A 279 12.66 -2.36 6.30
C VAL A 279 12.23 -3.29 5.17
N ILE A 280 11.05 -3.90 5.31
CA ILE A 280 10.39 -4.60 4.20
C ILE A 280 9.50 -3.58 3.49
N CYS A 281 9.59 -3.53 2.16
CA CYS A 281 8.85 -2.59 1.33
C CYS A 281 8.10 -3.39 0.25
N LEU A 282 6.79 -3.29 0.27
CA LEU A 282 5.92 -3.73 -0.82
C LEU A 282 5.48 -2.49 -1.60
N THR A 283 5.64 -2.49 -2.92
CA THR A 283 5.10 -1.44 -3.79
C THR A 283 4.33 -2.08 -4.92
N GLY A 284 3.09 -1.65 -5.16
CA GLY A 284 2.27 -2.22 -6.21
C GLY A 284 1.34 -1.23 -6.88
N THR A 285 0.75 -1.66 -7.99
CA THR A 285 -0.26 -0.94 -8.75
C THR A 285 -1.67 -1.32 -8.30
N ALA A 286 -2.61 -0.39 -8.44
CA ALA A 286 -4.02 -0.62 -8.15
C ALA A 286 -4.94 0.06 -9.18
N PHE A 287 -6.13 -0.50 -9.31
CA PHE A 287 -7.16 -0.15 -10.29
C PHE A 287 -8.46 0.14 -9.56
N ASP A 288 -8.83 1.41 -9.53
CA ASP A 288 -9.98 2.00 -8.86
C ASP A 288 -10.39 3.22 -9.70
N ARG A 289 -11.01 2.96 -10.84
CA ARG A 289 -11.41 3.99 -11.83
C ARG A 289 -12.72 4.66 -11.48
N ASN A 290 -13.53 4.01 -10.65
CA ASN A 290 -14.77 4.56 -10.11
C ASN A 290 -14.55 5.29 -8.76
N PHE A 291 -13.33 5.29 -8.23
CA PHE A 291 -12.90 5.99 -7.02
C PHE A 291 -13.66 5.58 -5.75
N ASP A 292 -14.13 4.32 -5.70
CA ASP A 292 -14.85 3.79 -4.55
C ASP A 292 -13.91 3.20 -3.47
N GLY A 293 -12.59 3.23 -3.72
CA GLY A 293 -11.57 2.73 -2.81
C GLY A 293 -11.46 1.20 -2.79
N ILE A 294 -12.09 0.51 -3.74
CA ILE A 294 -12.11 -0.95 -3.87
C ILE A 294 -11.50 -1.33 -5.22
N ALA A 295 -10.78 -2.45 -5.26
CA ALA A 295 -10.22 -2.97 -6.49
C ALA A 295 -11.30 -3.24 -7.55
N ASP A 296 -11.13 -2.64 -8.73
CA ASP A 296 -11.96 -2.88 -9.91
C ASP A 296 -11.94 -4.37 -10.31
N LYS A 297 -13.04 -4.83 -10.92
CA LYS A 297 -13.10 -6.17 -11.53
C LYS A 297 -12.22 -6.28 -12.77
N ASN A 298 -12.23 -5.24 -13.61
CA ASN A 298 -11.40 -5.17 -14.81
C ASN A 298 -10.16 -4.33 -14.51
N LYS A 299 -9.00 -4.97 -14.52
CA LYS A 299 -7.72 -4.37 -14.12
C LYS A 299 -6.75 -4.30 -15.31
N THR A 300 -7.26 -4.20 -16.52
CA THR A 300 -6.46 -4.11 -17.75
C THR A 300 -6.11 -2.66 -18.08
N GLY A 301 -4.89 -2.40 -18.55
CA GLY A 301 -4.40 -1.08 -18.98
C GLY A 301 -3.64 -0.32 -17.89
N SER A 302 -3.66 1.02 -17.97
CA SER A 302 -2.90 1.86 -17.04
C SER A 302 -3.47 1.82 -15.62
N PRO A 303 -2.62 1.71 -14.59
CA PRO A 303 -3.07 1.71 -13.21
C PRO A 303 -3.51 3.11 -12.78
N SER A 304 -4.59 3.13 -11.98
CA SER A 304 -5.15 4.35 -11.39
C SER A 304 -4.38 4.83 -10.17
N HIS A 305 -3.71 3.92 -9.46
CA HIS A 305 -3.05 4.19 -8.20
C HIS A 305 -1.76 3.39 -8.06
N MET A 306 -0.87 3.87 -7.20
CA MET A 306 0.28 3.16 -6.67
C MET A 306 0.13 3.08 -5.15
N TYR A 307 0.26 1.89 -4.58
CA TYR A 307 0.34 1.73 -3.13
C TYR A 307 1.76 1.34 -2.70
N ARG A 308 2.11 1.70 -1.47
CA ARG A 308 3.35 1.28 -0.84
C ARG A 308 3.11 0.92 0.61
N VAL A 309 3.57 -0.24 1.03
CA VAL A 309 3.52 -0.72 2.42
C VAL A 309 4.94 -0.90 2.92
N LEU A 310 5.29 -0.18 3.97
CA LEU A 310 6.54 -0.35 4.70
C LEU A 310 6.26 -1.11 5.99
N ILE A 311 7.10 -2.08 6.31
CA ILE A 311 7.03 -2.87 7.54
C ILE A 311 8.37 -2.80 8.24
N ARG A 312 8.32 -2.51 9.54
CA ARG A 312 9.48 -2.51 10.43
C ARG A 312 9.19 -3.23 11.74
N CYS A 313 10.27 -3.50 12.47
CA CYS A 313 10.17 -3.95 13.86
C CYS A 313 10.69 -2.83 14.77
N SER A 314 9.92 -2.50 15.82
CA SER A 314 10.45 -1.71 16.95
C SER A 314 11.19 -2.57 17.98
N SER A 315 11.08 -3.90 17.85
CA SER A 315 12.01 -4.87 18.45
C SER A 315 13.08 -5.29 17.44
N PRO A 316 14.15 -6.00 17.84
CA PRO A 316 15.06 -6.62 16.88
C PRO A 316 14.33 -7.54 15.89
N TRP A 317 14.86 -7.64 14.68
CA TRP A 317 14.44 -8.63 13.71
C TRP A 317 14.82 -10.03 14.21
N SER A 318 14.01 -11.03 13.90
CA SER A 318 14.36 -12.42 14.18
C SER A 318 15.53 -12.87 13.29
N ALA A 319 16.07 -14.06 13.58
CA ALA A 319 17.18 -14.63 12.80
C ALA A 319 16.81 -14.90 11.33
N ASP A 320 15.53 -15.12 11.02
CA ASP A 320 15.06 -15.27 9.62
C ASP A 320 15.14 -13.95 8.85
N GLY A 321 15.14 -12.82 9.57
CA GLY A 321 15.26 -11.50 8.98
C GLY A 321 13.99 -10.96 8.31
N PHE A 322 12.87 -11.65 8.43
CA PHE A 322 11.58 -11.39 7.79
C PHE A 322 10.46 -11.15 8.82
N SER A 323 10.64 -11.65 10.04
CA SER A 323 9.72 -11.46 11.16
C SER A 323 10.37 -10.66 12.29
N CYS A 324 9.54 -10.02 13.13
CA CYS A 324 10.01 -9.40 14.35
C CYS A 324 10.24 -10.47 15.42
N GLN A 325 11.30 -10.33 16.23
CA GLN A 325 11.53 -11.22 17.37
C GLN A 325 10.35 -11.17 18.35
N ASN A 326 9.79 -9.97 18.57
CA ASN A 326 8.49 -9.81 19.19
C ASN A 326 7.45 -9.42 18.13
N PRO A 327 6.52 -10.32 17.76
CA PRO A 327 5.49 -10.05 16.75
C PRO A 327 4.56 -8.87 17.10
N LEU A 328 4.38 -8.55 18.39
CA LEU A 328 3.57 -7.41 18.85
C LEU A 328 4.27 -6.05 18.69
N ARG A 329 5.52 -6.06 18.20
CA ARG A 329 6.34 -4.88 17.92
C ARG A 329 6.55 -4.70 16.42
N ALA A 330 5.75 -5.38 15.59
CA ALA A 330 5.64 -5.09 14.18
C ALA A 330 4.91 -3.76 13.99
N GLU A 331 5.37 -2.94 13.05
CA GLU A 331 4.73 -1.69 12.69
C GLU A 331 4.61 -1.57 11.18
N VAL A 332 3.50 -1.00 10.74
CA VAL A 332 3.17 -0.83 9.32
C VAL A 332 2.90 0.65 9.03
N LEU A 333 3.47 1.14 7.95
CA LEU A 333 3.17 2.45 7.38
C LEU A 333 2.82 2.24 5.91
N ALA A 334 1.60 2.59 5.54
CA ALA A 334 1.08 2.40 4.20
C ALA A 334 0.75 3.73 3.53
N PHE A 335 0.83 3.74 2.21
CA PHE A 335 0.53 4.88 1.35
C PHE A 335 -0.30 4.42 0.17
N ILE A 336 -1.20 5.28 -0.29
CA ILE A 336 -1.91 5.14 -1.56
C ILE A 336 -1.80 6.47 -2.29
N PHE A 337 -1.17 6.45 -3.45
CA PHE A 337 -0.99 7.60 -4.31
C PHE A 337 -1.84 7.42 -5.57
N PRO A 338 -2.83 8.29 -5.82
CA PRO A 338 -3.47 8.38 -7.12
C PRO A 338 -2.44 8.69 -8.19
N HIS A 339 -2.62 8.12 -9.39
CA HIS A 339 -1.79 8.42 -10.56
C HIS A 339 -2.16 9.80 -11.12
N MET A 340 -1.87 10.83 -10.32
CA MET A 340 -2.22 12.22 -10.57
C MET A 340 -1.16 12.94 -11.43
N GLU A 341 -1.55 14.05 -12.06
CA GLU A 341 -0.69 14.90 -12.88
C GLU A 341 0.18 15.85 -12.03
N GLY A 342 0.85 15.31 -11.02
CA GLY A 342 1.69 16.06 -10.08
C GLY A 342 0.92 16.64 -8.89
N ASP A 343 1.66 17.31 -8.00
CA ASP A 343 1.09 17.93 -6.80
C ASP A 343 0.63 19.36 -7.07
N ALA A 344 -0.67 19.52 -7.31
CA ALA A 344 -1.30 20.82 -7.52
C ALA A 344 -1.18 21.78 -6.31
N ASN A 345 -0.88 21.26 -5.12
CA ASN A 345 -0.76 22.05 -3.89
C ASN A 345 0.68 22.47 -3.56
N GLY A 346 1.68 21.99 -4.31
CA GLY A 346 3.10 22.34 -4.11
C GLY A 346 3.62 22.06 -2.70
N LEU A 347 3.15 20.97 -2.08
CA LEU A 347 3.49 20.57 -0.73
C LEU A 347 4.95 20.15 -0.61
N ALA A 348 5.53 20.39 0.57
CA ALA A 348 6.83 19.84 0.89
C ALA A 348 6.76 18.29 0.88
N PRO A 349 7.84 17.58 0.51
CA PRO A 349 7.81 16.12 0.36
C PRO A 349 7.29 15.37 1.59
N HIS A 350 7.65 15.83 2.79
CA HIS A 350 7.17 15.23 4.04
C HIS A 350 5.65 15.40 4.22
N GLU A 351 5.12 16.59 3.92
CA GLU A 351 3.68 16.87 4.04
C GLU A 351 2.87 16.10 3.00
N LEU A 352 3.36 16.01 1.76
CA LEU A 352 2.75 15.22 0.71
C LEU A 352 2.66 13.74 1.12
N LEU A 353 3.78 13.15 1.53
CA LEU A 353 3.81 11.74 1.94
C LEU A 353 2.88 11.47 3.12
N LEU A 354 2.84 12.38 4.11
CA LEU A 354 1.93 12.25 5.25
C LEU A 354 0.46 12.32 4.80
N LEU A 355 0.11 13.26 3.92
CA LEU A 355 -1.25 13.43 3.39
C LEU A 355 -1.79 12.15 2.73
N TYR A 356 -0.95 11.47 1.93
CA TYR A 356 -1.28 10.23 1.21
C TYR A 356 -0.94 8.94 1.98
N THR A 357 -0.67 9.04 3.29
CA THR A 357 -0.72 7.84 4.14
C THR A 357 -2.11 7.22 4.07
N ALA A 358 -2.17 5.91 4.24
CA ALA A 358 -3.41 5.14 4.24
C ALA A 358 -3.33 4.04 5.30
N ARG A 359 -4.48 3.47 5.68
CA ARG A 359 -4.48 2.28 6.52
C ARG A 359 -4.02 1.09 5.68
N LEU A 360 -3.42 0.08 6.30
CA LEU A 360 -3.14 -1.16 5.59
C LEU A 360 -4.44 -1.80 5.07
N ARG A 361 -5.57 -1.62 5.76
CA ARG A 361 -6.89 -2.03 5.27
C ARG A 361 -7.30 -1.34 3.97
N ASP A 362 -6.99 -0.06 3.79
CA ASP A 362 -7.29 0.65 2.54
C ASP A 362 -6.47 0.08 1.38
N VAL A 363 -5.22 -0.29 1.64
CA VAL A 363 -4.38 -0.98 0.64
C VAL A 363 -4.98 -2.35 0.29
N GLU A 364 -5.45 -3.12 1.27
CA GLU A 364 -6.12 -4.41 1.01
C GLU A 364 -7.35 -4.27 0.11
N LEU A 365 -8.15 -3.23 0.34
CA LEU A 365 -9.36 -2.96 -0.43
C LEU A 365 -9.03 -2.59 -1.87
N ILE A 366 -8.12 -1.63 -2.08
CA ILE A 366 -7.81 -1.11 -3.42
C ILE A 366 -6.95 -2.06 -4.26
N SER A 367 -6.14 -2.93 -3.62
CA SER A 367 -5.35 -3.93 -4.33
C SER A 367 -6.08 -5.25 -4.51
N GLY A 368 -7.08 -5.54 -3.67
CA GLY A 368 -7.73 -6.85 -3.60
C GLY A 368 -6.82 -7.96 -3.05
N ILE A 369 -5.76 -7.59 -2.31
CA ILE A 369 -4.79 -8.51 -1.70
C ILE A 369 -4.85 -8.30 -0.20
N GLU A 370 -5.05 -9.36 0.56
CA GLU A 370 -4.95 -9.32 2.01
C GLU A 370 -3.52 -9.58 2.47
N PHE A 371 -3.09 -8.81 3.47
CA PHE A 371 -1.74 -8.85 4.03
C PHE A 371 -1.80 -9.38 5.46
N ASP A 372 -1.10 -10.47 5.74
CA ASP A 372 -0.86 -10.93 7.10
C ASP A 372 0.64 -11.11 7.35
N LEU A 373 1.09 -10.65 8.53
CA LEU A 373 2.48 -10.78 8.93
C LEU A 373 2.69 -12.11 9.67
N PRO A 374 3.78 -12.84 9.38
CA PRO A 374 4.04 -14.12 10.01
C PRO A 374 4.16 -13.97 11.53
N MET A 375 3.57 -14.91 12.28
CA MET A 375 3.59 -14.98 13.75
C MET A 375 2.90 -13.81 14.48
N VAL A 376 2.28 -12.87 13.78
CA VAL A 376 1.50 -11.79 14.41
C VAL A 376 0.10 -12.32 14.77
N PRO A 377 -0.33 -12.24 16.04
CA PRO A 377 -1.67 -12.68 16.43
C PRO A 377 -2.77 -11.90 15.73
N ALA A 378 -3.90 -12.55 15.42
CA ALA A 378 -5.01 -11.97 14.66
C ALA A 378 -5.48 -10.60 15.20
N MET A 379 -5.66 -10.47 16.52
CA MET A 379 -6.05 -9.20 17.15
C MET A 379 -5.02 -8.08 16.93
N HIS A 380 -3.72 -8.42 16.94
CA HIS A 380 -2.67 -7.43 16.68
C HIS A 380 -2.60 -7.10 15.19
N MET A 381 -2.72 -8.10 14.32
CA MET A 381 -2.79 -7.90 12.87
C MET A 381 -3.95 -6.97 12.49
N MET A 382 -5.11 -7.15 13.12
CA MET A 382 -6.25 -6.26 12.96
C MET A 382 -5.93 -4.81 13.35
N ARG A 383 -5.23 -4.60 14.47
CA ARG A 383 -4.79 -3.25 14.88
C ARG A 383 -3.84 -2.64 13.86
N LEU A 384 -2.92 -3.41 13.31
CA LEU A 384 -2.05 -2.94 12.22
C LEU A 384 -2.86 -2.56 10.96
N LYS A 385 -3.90 -3.34 10.63
CA LYS A 385 -4.79 -3.06 9.50
C LYS A 385 -5.59 -1.78 9.66
N LEU A 386 -6.04 -1.47 10.88
CA LEU A 386 -6.89 -0.30 11.16
C LEU A 386 -6.13 0.96 11.60
N ASN A 387 -4.83 0.85 11.88
CA ASN A 387 -4.04 1.97 12.37
C ASN A 387 -4.01 3.13 11.37
N VAL A 388 -4.37 4.33 11.83
CA VAL A 388 -4.26 5.58 11.06
C VAL A 388 -2.93 6.23 11.42
N ALA A 389 -2.04 6.37 10.44
CA ALA A 389 -0.77 7.05 10.64
C ALA A 389 -1.00 8.57 10.77
N THR A 390 -0.47 9.17 11.82
CA THR A 390 -0.46 10.63 12.04
C THR A 390 0.93 11.24 11.87
N GLN A 391 1.95 10.39 11.65
CA GLN A 391 3.33 10.79 11.41
C GLN A 391 4.07 9.75 10.57
N LEU A 392 5.13 10.19 9.92
CA LEU A 392 6.12 9.35 9.25
C LEU A 392 7.17 8.82 10.26
N TRP A 393 8.02 7.86 9.85
CA TRP A 393 8.97 7.15 10.71
C TRP A 393 10.34 7.81 10.89
#